data_AF-A0A2L2XGR4-F1
#
_entry.id   AF-A0A2L2XGR4-F1
#
_cell.length_a   1.000
_cell.length_b   1.000
_cell.length_c   1.000
_cell.angle_alpha   90.00
_cell.angle_beta   90.00
_cell.angle_gamma   90.00
#
_symmetry.space_group_name_H-M   'P 1'
#
loop_
_entity.id
_entity.type
_entity.pdbx_description
1 polymer ?
#
loop_
_entity_poly.entity_id
_entity_poly.type
_entity_poly.pdbx_seq_one_letter_code
_entity_poly.pdbx_strand_id
1 'polypeptide(L)'
;MRNTLGDLNNHLFAQLERLSDEELKGEELKEEMARAKAVTGLASQIIANGTLVLKARALQLEYVGDDDGSGEKKMPKMLKAQFLKE
;
A
#
# COMPACT_ATOMS: atom_id res chain seq x y z
N MET A 1 9.71 15.68 -5.48
CA MET A 1 9.45 14.68 -4.42
C MET A 1 9.18 13.35 -5.10
N ARG A 2 9.80 12.25 -4.66
CA ARG A 2 9.56 10.90 -5.21
C ARG A 2 8.54 10.20 -4.31
N ASN A 3 7.30 10.08 -4.78
CA ASN A 3 6.15 9.69 -3.95
C ASN A 3 5.22 8.66 -4.61
N THR A 4 5.70 7.95 -5.64
CA THR A 4 4.94 6.90 -6.32
C THR A 4 5.29 5.50 -5.81
N LEU A 5 4.46 4.50 -6.11
CA LEU A 5 4.79 3.09 -5.84
C LEU A 5 5.99 2.61 -6.68
N GLY A 6 6.20 3.19 -7.87
CA GLY A 6 7.39 2.94 -8.68
C GLY A 6 8.66 3.47 -8.00
N ASP A 7 8.61 4.67 -7.44
CA ASP A 7 9.72 5.23 -6.65
C ASP A 7 10.03 4.35 -5.43
N LEU A 8 9.00 3.89 -4.72
CA LEU A 8 9.16 2.98 -3.59
C LEU A 8 9.91 1.70 -4.00
N ASN A 9 9.51 1.11 -5.13
CA ASN A 9 10.13 -0.09 -5.65
C ASN A 9 11.61 0.14 -6.03
N ASN A 10 11.93 1.26 -6.66
CA ASN A 10 13.31 1.66 -6.95
C ASN A 10 14.15 1.80 -5.67
N HIS A 11 13.59 2.39 -4.61
CA HIS A 11 14.27 2.52 -3.31
C HIS A 11 14.52 1.17 -2.64
N LEU A 12 13.58 0.22 -2.75
CA LEU A 12 13.75 -1.14 -2.24
C LEU A 12 14.83 -1.90 -2.98
N PHE A 13 14.90 -1.80 -4.31
CA PHE A 13 15.97 -2.41 -5.10
C PHE A 13 17.33 -1.80 -4.78
N ALA A 14 17.43 -0.47 -4.67
CA ALA A 14 18.68 0.16 -4.26
C ALA A 14 19.12 -0.27 -2.85
N GLN A 15 18.18 -0.54 -1.94
CA GLN A 15 18.49 -1.08 -0.61
C GLN A 15 18.99 -2.52 -0.68
N LEU A 16 18.43 -3.34 -1.59
CA LEU A 16 18.88 -4.70 -1.85
C LEU A 16 20.30 -4.72 -2.42
N GLU A 17 20.61 -3.85 -3.39
CA GLU A 17 21.95 -3.70 -3.96
C GLU A 17 22.98 -3.33 -2.88
N ARG A 18 22.67 -2.34 -2.02
CA ARG A 18 23.57 -1.96 -0.92
C ARG A 18 23.84 -3.10 0.05
N LEU A 19 22.82 -3.90 0.37
CA LEU A 19 22.99 -5.07 1.24
C LEU A 19 23.77 -6.22 0.58
N SER A 20 23.87 -6.23 -0.75
CA SER A 20 24.56 -7.28 -1.50
C SER A 20 26.03 -6.94 -1.77
N ASP A 21 26.50 -5.78 -1.32
CA ASP A 21 27.91 -5.39 -1.42
C ASP A 21 28.78 -6.29 -0.53
N GLU A 22 29.66 -7.08 -1.16
CA GLU A 22 30.54 -8.04 -0.46
C GLU A 22 31.60 -7.35 0.41
N GLU A 23 31.86 -6.06 0.20
CA GLU A 23 32.80 -5.29 1.00
C GLU A 23 32.16 -4.74 2.28
N LEU A 24 30.82 -4.71 2.37
CA LEU A 24 30.08 -4.22 3.51
C LEU A 24 30.15 -5.19 4.71
N LYS A 25 30.89 -4.81 5.76
CA LYS A 25 31.24 -5.69 6.89
C LYS A 25 31.14 -4.97 8.24
N GLY A 26 31.18 -5.74 9.33
CA GLY A 26 31.29 -5.21 10.69
C GLY A 26 30.11 -4.32 11.09
N GLU A 27 30.40 -3.13 11.65
CA GLU A 27 29.38 -2.19 12.10
C GLU A 27 28.61 -1.56 10.95
N GLU A 28 29.25 -1.29 9.81
CA GLU A 28 28.57 -0.73 8.63
C GLU A 28 27.49 -1.68 8.10
N LEU A 29 27.76 -3.00 8.08
CA LEU A 29 26.77 -4.00 7.74
C LEU A 29 25.59 -4.00 8.73
N LYS A 30 25.85 -3.87 10.03
CA LYS A 30 24.78 -3.80 11.04
C LYS A 30 23.92 -2.55 10.86
N GLU A 31 24.54 -1.41 10.59
CA GLU A 31 23.83 -0.15 10.31
C GLU A 31 22.95 -0.29 9.06
N GLU A 32 23.47 -0.88 7.99
CA GLU A 32 22.71 -1.04 6.75
C GLU A 32 21.58 -2.08 6.89
N MET A 33 21.78 -3.14 7.68
CA MET A 33 20.70 -4.06 8.06
C MET A 33 19.58 -3.34 8.84
N ALA A 34 19.94 -2.47 9.78
CA ALA A 34 18.96 -1.69 10.53
C ALA A 34 18.20 -0.72 9.62
N ARG A 35 18.91 -0.04 8.70
CA ARG A 35 18.32 0.81 7.67
C ARG A 35 17.37 0.02 6.78
N ALA A 36 17.78 -1.15 6.28
CA ALA A 36 16.96 -2.00 5.44
C ALA A 36 15.66 -2.39 6.13
N LYS A 37 15.74 -2.82 7.41
CA LYS A 37 14.56 -3.14 8.21
C LYS A 37 13.60 -1.96 8.34
N ALA A 38 14.12 -0.76 8.60
CA ALA A 38 13.31 0.45 8.68
C ALA A 38 12.64 0.79 7.34
N VAL A 39 13.39 0.74 6.24
CA VAL A 39 12.87 0.99 4.88
C VAL A 39 11.79 -0.02 4.51
N THR A 40 12.01 -1.31 4.75
CA THR A 40 11.01 -2.36 4.51
C THR A 40 9.75 -2.12 5.36
N GLY A 41 9.89 -1.73 6.63
CA GLY A 41 8.75 -1.42 7.49
C GLY A 41 7.90 -0.26 6.96
N LEU A 42 8.54 0.83 6.50
CA LEU A 42 7.84 1.95 5.88
C LEU A 42 7.17 1.54 4.56
N ALA A 43 7.86 0.75 3.74
CA ALA A 43 7.32 0.24 2.48
C ALA A 43 6.05 -0.59 2.69
N SER A 44 6.04 -1.47 3.72
CA SER A 44 4.86 -2.26 4.06
C SER A 44 3.67 -1.36 4.43
N GLN A 45 3.88 -0.27 5.16
CA GLN A 45 2.80 0.68 5.50
C GLN A 45 2.26 1.41 4.26
N ILE A 46 3.15 1.81 3.34
CA ILE A 46 2.74 2.45 2.08
C ILE A 46 1.91 1.48 1.22
N ILE A 47 2.34 0.23 1.10
CA ILE A 47 1.60 -0.81 0.36
C ILE A 47 0.27 -1.12 1.03
N ALA A 48 0.21 -1.18 2.36
CA ALA A 48 -1.03 -1.37 3.10
C ALA A 48 -2.03 -0.23 2.83
N ASN A 49 -1.57 1.01 2.80
CA ASN A 49 -2.38 2.17 2.42
C ASN A 49 -2.87 2.06 0.96
N GLY A 50 -1.99 1.75 0.01
CA GLY A 50 -2.36 1.54 -1.39
C GLY A 50 -3.40 0.41 -1.56
N THR A 51 -3.26 -0.67 -0.80
CA THR A 51 -4.21 -1.80 -0.77
C THR A 51 -5.58 -1.37 -0.23
N LEU A 52 -5.61 -0.53 0.81
CA LEU A 52 -6.84 0.03 1.35
C LEU A 52 -7.57 0.87 0.30
N VAL A 53 -6.84 1.75 -0.40
CA VAL A 53 -7.40 2.57 -1.48
C VAL A 53 -7.94 1.70 -2.61
N LEU A 54 -7.19 0.67 -3.03
CA LEU A 54 -7.62 -0.26 -4.07
C LEU A 54 -8.91 -0.99 -3.66
N LYS A 55 -9.01 -1.48 -2.42
CA LYS A 55 -10.22 -2.11 -1.90
C LYS A 55 -11.40 -1.16 -1.86
N ALA A 56 -11.20 0.08 -1.43
CA ALA A 56 -12.26 1.09 -1.45
C ALA A 56 -12.78 1.35 -2.86
N ARG A 57 -11.88 1.42 -3.86
CA ARG A 57 -12.25 1.57 -5.27
C ARG A 57 -12.96 0.34 -5.83
N ALA A 58 -12.52 -0.86 -5.48
CA ALA A 58 -13.18 -2.10 -5.89
C ALA A 58 -14.61 -2.17 -5.32
N LEU A 59 -14.80 -1.86 -4.03
CA LEU A 59 -16.12 -1.78 -3.41
C LEU A 59 -17.00 -0.71 -4.05
N GLN A 60 -16.42 0.45 -4.40
CA GLN A 60 -17.14 1.48 -5.14
C GLN A 60 -17.64 0.91 -6.48
N LEU A 61 -16.79 0.29 -7.30
CA LEU A 61 -17.23 -0.28 -8.59
C LEU A 61 -18.24 -1.42 -8.46
N GLU A 62 -18.11 -2.24 -7.41
CA GLU A 62 -18.98 -3.39 -7.16
C GLU A 62 -20.40 -2.96 -6.76
N TYR A 63 -20.51 -1.95 -5.89
CA TYR A 63 -21.79 -1.55 -5.26
C TYR A 63 -22.34 -0.22 -5.75
N VAL A 64 -21.47 0.66 -6.21
CA VAL A 64 -21.76 1.97 -6.79
C VAL A 64 -21.35 1.86 -8.26
N GLY A 65 -22.13 1.10 -9.03
CA GLY A 65 -22.06 1.19 -10.48
C GLY A 65 -22.21 2.65 -10.89
N ASP A 66 -21.54 3.02 -11.99
CA ASP A 66 -21.58 4.36 -12.58
C ASP A 66 -22.94 5.03 -12.40
N ASP A 67 -22.88 6.29 -12.00
CA ASP A 67 -24.00 7.22 -11.85
C ASP A 67 -24.66 7.49 -13.22
N ASP A 68 -25.18 6.45 -13.89
CA ASP A 68 -25.90 6.51 -15.17
C ASP A 68 -27.42 6.32 -15.02
N GLY A 69 -27.91 6.20 -13.78
CA GLY A 69 -29.33 6.32 -13.48
C GLY A 69 -30.19 5.10 -13.84
N SER A 70 -29.61 3.93 -14.09
CA SER A 70 -30.36 2.68 -14.24
C SER A 70 -30.30 1.80 -12.97
N GLY A 71 -31.44 1.75 -12.27
CA GLY A 71 -31.59 1.27 -10.90
C GLY A 71 -31.14 -0.18 -10.61
N GLU A 72 -30.69 -0.32 -9.37
CA GLU A 72 -30.43 -1.53 -8.58
C GLU A 72 -29.08 -2.26 -8.74
N LYS A 73 -28.07 -1.77 -7.99
CA LYS A 73 -27.08 -2.66 -7.35
C LYS A 73 -27.20 -2.56 -5.83
N LYS A 74 -27.52 -3.70 -5.20
CA LYS A 74 -27.87 -3.81 -3.77
C LYS A 74 -26.61 -3.75 -2.90
N MET A 75 -26.44 -2.67 -2.15
CA MET A 75 -25.52 -2.63 -1.01
C MET A 75 -25.74 -3.84 -0.07
N PRO A 76 -24.68 -4.47 0.45
CA PRO A 76 -24.79 -5.55 1.43
C PRO A 76 -25.50 -5.02 2.66
N LYS A 77 -26.50 -5.76 3.17
CA LYS A 77 -27.35 -5.32 4.29
C LYS A 77 -26.54 -4.89 5.53
N MET A 78 -25.36 -5.48 5.74
CA MET A 78 -24.46 -5.16 6.85
C MET A 78 -23.85 -3.74 6.80
N LEU A 79 -23.70 -3.14 5.62
CA LEU A 79 -23.14 -1.79 5.45
C LEU A 79 -24.22 -0.69 5.42
N LYS A 80 -25.50 -1.06 5.26
CA LYS A 80 -26.63 -0.11 5.24
C LYS A 80 -26.89 0.50 6.63
N ALA A 81 -26.82 -0.31 7.69
CA ALA A 81 -27.23 0.09 9.04
C ALA A 81 -26.24 1.04 9.75
N GLN A 82 -24.99 1.17 9.28
CA GLN A 82 -24.02 2.09 9.88
C GLN A 82 -23.96 3.46 9.20
N PHE A 83 -24.45 3.59 7.96
CA PHE A 83 -24.42 4.84 7.20
C PHE A 83 -25.77 5.55 7.10
N LEU A 84 -26.87 4.83 7.27
CA LEU A 84 -28.19 5.42 7.47
C LEU A 84 -28.47 5.35 8.97
N LYS A 85 -28.62 6.51 9.60
CA LYS A 85 -29.06 6.62 11.00
C LYS A 85 -30.55 6.30 11.17
N GLU A 86 -31.07 5.34 10.40
CA GLU A 86 -32.44 4.80 10.40
C GLU A 86 -32.45 3.33 9.96
#